data_AF-A0A962NYZ4-F1
#
_entry.id   AF-A0A962NYZ4-F1
#
_cell.length_a   1.000
_cell.length_b   1.000
_cell.length_c   1.000
_cell.angle_alpha   90.00
_cell.angle_beta   90.00
_cell.angle_gamma   90.00
#
_symmetry.space_group_name_H-M   'P 1'
#
loop_
_entity.id
_entity.type
_entity.pdbx_description
1 polymer ?
#
loop_
_entity_poly.entity_id
_entity_poly.type
_entity_poly.pdbx_seq_one_letter_code
_entity_poly.pdbx_strand_id
1 'polypeptide(L)'
;MRLKPLFVALAISASLPAIADSVLEQANALIQTQQANQAYELLAPLEEERAGNPEYDYLLGLSLLELGNPQNAVFAFERCLAVEPKNGPCRVQMARTHLALGETDNARAELEVVQAYNPPAEVQQIVNQYLGAVTTLEKQQQRRITAYAQVGVGYDSNINSAPDDANKFAAALPQYKGFTNPTANDSAYASLNAGSGIVYKAN
;
A
#
# COMPACT_ATOMS: atom_id res chain seq x y z
N MET A 1 -55.16 -32.07 57.21
CA MET A 1 -54.48 -31.68 55.95
C MET A 1 -53.76 -30.36 56.19
N ARG A 2 -52.42 -30.32 56.11
CA ARG A 2 -51.61 -29.09 56.27
C ARG A 2 -51.09 -28.68 54.89
N LEU A 3 -51.56 -27.56 54.36
CA LEU A 3 -51.07 -26.96 53.11
C LEU A 3 -49.77 -26.19 53.39
N LYS A 4 -48.71 -26.49 52.63
CA LYS A 4 -47.43 -25.75 52.67
C LYS A 4 -47.50 -24.58 51.68
N PRO A 5 -47.02 -23.37 52.04
CA PRO A 5 -46.94 -22.25 51.10
C PRO A 5 -45.77 -22.47 50.14
N LEU A 6 -46.07 -22.42 48.84
CA LEU A 6 -45.08 -22.46 47.76
C LEU A 6 -44.66 -21.01 47.47
N PHE A 7 -43.42 -20.64 47.82
CA PHE A 7 -42.86 -19.35 47.42
C PHE A 7 -42.25 -19.49 46.02
N VAL A 8 -42.88 -18.87 45.04
CA VAL A 8 -42.33 -18.72 43.69
C VAL A 8 -41.43 -17.47 43.70
N ALA A 9 -40.13 -17.68 43.64
CA ALA A 9 -39.17 -16.60 43.43
C ALA A 9 -39.19 -16.22 41.93
N LEU A 10 -39.81 -15.08 41.63
CA LEU A 10 -39.77 -14.49 40.30
C LEU A 10 -38.42 -13.78 40.12
N ALA A 11 -37.47 -14.44 39.46
CA ALA A 11 -36.23 -13.80 39.03
C ALA A 11 -36.55 -12.84 37.88
N ILE A 12 -36.69 -11.56 38.20
CA ILE A 12 -36.77 -10.50 37.19
C ILE A 12 -35.34 -10.26 36.72
N SER A 13 -34.96 -10.92 35.62
CA SER A 13 -33.75 -10.59 34.87
C SER A 13 -33.97 -9.22 34.22
N ALA A 14 -33.61 -8.14 34.91
CA ALA A 14 -33.55 -6.82 34.31
C ALA A 14 -32.41 -6.80 33.29
N SER A 15 -32.73 -6.93 32.00
CA SER A 15 -31.83 -6.57 30.92
C SER A 15 -31.63 -5.06 30.98
N LEU A 16 -30.52 -4.60 31.55
CA LEU A 16 -30.10 -3.20 31.42
C LEU A 16 -29.98 -2.92 29.92
N PRO A 17 -30.68 -1.90 29.37
CA PRO A 17 -30.38 -1.45 28.02
C PRO A 17 -28.91 -1.08 28.00
N ALA A 18 -28.15 -1.61 27.03
CA ALA A 18 -26.79 -1.16 26.79
C ALA A 18 -26.85 0.38 26.67
N ILE A 19 -26.24 1.09 27.62
CA ILE A 19 -26.09 2.54 27.50
C ILE A 19 -25.23 2.72 26.26
N ALA A 20 -25.83 3.24 25.19
CA ALA A 20 -25.10 3.51 23.97
C ALA A 20 -23.93 4.46 24.32
N ASP A 21 -22.73 4.10 23.87
CA ASP A 21 -21.53 4.86 24.16
C ASP A 21 -21.62 6.17 23.38
N SER A 22 -22.03 7.24 24.07
CA SER A 22 -22.30 8.55 23.45
C SER A 22 -21.11 9.08 22.66
N VAL A 23 -19.89 8.68 23.00
CA VAL A 23 -18.68 9.06 22.28
C VAL A 23 -18.57 8.35 20.94
N LEU A 24 -18.86 7.04 20.89
CA LEU A 24 -18.81 6.28 19.63
C LEU A 24 -19.93 6.70 18.68
N GLU A 25 -21.13 6.98 19.21
CA GLU A 25 -22.23 7.55 18.42
C GLU A 25 -21.84 8.91 17.81
N GLN A 26 -21.21 9.78 18.61
CA GLN A 26 -20.73 11.07 18.13
C GLN A 26 -19.63 10.91 17.08
N ALA A 27 -18.65 10.03 17.31
CA ALA A 27 -17.59 9.76 16.34
C ALA A 27 -18.14 9.21 15.01
N ASN A 28 -19.10 8.29 15.08
CA ASN A 28 -19.78 7.76 13.90
C ASN A 28 -20.55 8.86 13.14
N ALA A 29 -21.24 9.76 13.85
CA ALA A 29 -21.92 10.92 13.24
C ALA A 29 -20.92 11.88 12.57
N LEU A 30 -19.76 12.11 13.19
CA LEU A 30 -18.69 12.91 12.61
C LEU A 30 -18.15 12.26 11.31
N ILE A 31 -17.93 10.95 11.30
CA ILE A 31 -17.51 10.22 10.09
C ILE A 31 -18.57 10.32 8.98
N GLN A 32 -19.85 10.14 9.30
CA GLN A 32 -20.97 10.26 8.34
C GLN A 32 -21.06 11.66 7.71
N THR A 33 -20.67 12.69 8.45
CA THR A 33 -20.62 14.08 7.98
C THR A 33 -19.27 14.49 7.38
N GLN A 34 -18.40 13.51 7.10
CA GLN A 34 -17.05 13.68 6.52
C GLN A 34 -16.08 14.48 7.40
N GLN A 35 -16.34 14.53 8.71
CA GLN A 35 -15.53 15.21 9.70
C GLN A 35 -14.54 14.25 10.37
N ALA A 36 -13.77 13.51 9.56
CA ALA A 36 -12.86 12.47 10.04
C ALA A 36 -11.78 13.00 11.00
N ASN A 37 -11.30 14.23 10.81
CA ASN A 37 -10.36 14.86 11.74
C ASN A 37 -10.95 15.02 13.15
N GLN A 38 -12.21 15.47 13.23
CA GLN A 38 -12.88 15.65 14.52
C GLN A 38 -13.20 14.31 15.18
N ALA A 39 -13.58 13.30 14.38
CA ALA A 39 -13.77 11.94 14.87
C ALA A 39 -12.46 11.37 15.45
N TYR A 40 -11.33 11.58 14.75
CA TYR A 40 -10.02 11.17 15.25
C TYR A 40 -9.62 11.91 16.54
N GLU A 41 -9.78 13.24 16.60
CA GLU A 41 -9.49 14.03 17.80
C GLU A 41 -10.33 13.60 19.01
N LEU A 42 -11.57 13.15 18.77
CA LEU A 42 -12.45 12.61 19.80
C LEU A 42 -12.01 11.21 20.27
N LEU A 43 -11.54 10.35 19.36
CA LEU A 43 -11.23 8.95 19.64
C LEU A 43 -9.79 8.72 20.14
N ALA A 44 -8.81 9.44 19.61
CA ALA A 44 -7.39 9.22 19.87
C ALA A 44 -7.00 9.29 21.36
N PRO A 45 -7.53 10.22 22.19
CA PRO A 45 -7.23 10.26 23.62
C PRO A 45 -7.73 9.03 24.39
N LEU A 46 -8.63 8.24 23.81
CA LEU A 46 -9.25 7.09 24.44
C LEU A 46 -8.60 5.76 24.06
N GLU A 47 -7.53 5.77 23.25
CA GLU A 47 -6.95 4.54 22.70
C GLU A 47 -6.42 3.61 23.81
N GLU A 48 -5.79 4.17 24.84
CA GLU A 48 -5.26 3.37 25.96
C GLU A 48 -6.37 2.60 26.71
N GLU A 49 -7.55 3.20 26.84
CA GLU A 49 -8.69 2.61 27.55
C GLU A 49 -9.53 1.68 26.67
N ARG A 50 -9.69 2.04 25.39
CA ARG A 50 -10.72 1.45 24.52
C ARG A 50 -10.18 0.58 23.39
N ALA A 51 -8.88 0.55 23.14
CA ALA A 51 -8.29 -0.38 22.17
C ALA A 51 -8.68 -1.83 22.49
N GLY A 52 -9.09 -2.58 21.48
CA GLY A 52 -9.65 -3.93 21.63
C GLY A 52 -11.18 -3.95 21.75
N ASN A 53 -11.86 -2.80 21.82
CA ASN A 53 -13.29 -2.74 21.56
C ASN A 53 -13.52 -2.67 20.03
N PRO A 54 -14.23 -3.64 19.41
CA PRO A 54 -14.37 -3.70 17.95
C PRO A 54 -15.02 -2.46 17.32
N GLU A 55 -16.00 -1.85 17.98
CA GLU A 55 -16.69 -0.67 17.47
C GLU A 55 -15.81 0.59 17.55
N TYR A 56 -15.11 0.77 18.69
CA TYR A 56 -14.11 1.83 18.84
C TYR A 56 -13.00 1.70 17.79
N ASP A 57 -12.42 0.50 17.66
CA ASP A 57 -11.33 0.24 16.72
C ASP A 57 -11.77 0.41 15.26
N TYR A 58 -13.00 0.03 14.92
CA TYR A 58 -13.57 0.29 13.60
C TYR A 58 -13.65 1.78 13.28
N LEU A 59 -14.18 2.60 14.22
CA LEU A 59 -14.34 4.04 14.02
C LEU A 59 -12.99 4.77 14.01
N LEU A 60 -12.03 4.34 14.84
CA LEU A 60 -10.67 4.87 14.84
C LEU A 60 -9.98 4.56 13.51
N GLY A 61 -10.06 3.30 13.05
CA GLY A 61 -9.50 2.87 11.77
C GLY A 61 -10.11 3.61 10.59
N LEU A 62 -11.43 3.82 10.57
CA LEU A 62 -12.09 4.63 9.55
C LEU A 62 -11.57 6.08 9.55
N SER A 63 -11.49 6.70 10.73
CA SER A 63 -11.03 8.08 10.87
C SER A 63 -9.60 8.23 10.34
N LEU A 64 -8.70 7.30 10.70
CA LEU A 64 -7.32 7.27 10.20
C LEU A 64 -7.24 7.08 8.69
N LEU A 65 -8.07 6.19 8.13
CA LEU A 65 -8.09 5.92 6.69
C LEU A 65 -8.57 7.13 5.88
N GLU A 66 -9.62 7.83 6.35
CA GLU A 66 -10.12 9.06 5.72
C GLU A 66 -9.12 10.23 5.83
N LEU A 67 -8.27 10.24 6.88
CA LEU A 67 -7.17 11.18 7.03
C LEU A 67 -5.95 10.84 6.18
N GLY A 68 -5.99 9.76 5.39
CA GLY A 68 -4.87 9.33 4.55
C GLY A 68 -3.74 8.70 5.34
N ASN A 69 -4.02 8.13 6.52
CA ASN A 69 -3.06 7.42 7.36
C ASN A 69 -3.39 5.91 7.41
N PRO A 70 -3.28 5.19 6.28
CA PRO A 70 -3.60 3.76 6.23
C PRO A 70 -2.65 2.91 7.07
N GLN A 71 -1.40 3.35 7.30
CA GLN A 71 -0.44 2.59 8.12
C GLN A 71 -0.94 2.42 9.55
N ASN A 72 -1.50 3.48 10.14
CA ASN A 72 -2.07 3.39 11.48
C ASN A 72 -3.45 2.72 11.48
N ALA A 73 -4.23 2.89 10.41
CA ALA A 73 -5.54 2.27 10.29
C ALA A 73 -5.48 0.72 10.33
N VAL A 74 -4.40 0.12 9.79
CA VAL A 74 -4.16 -1.33 9.87
C VAL A 74 -4.26 -1.82 11.31
N PHE A 75 -3.55 -1.19 12.25
CA PHE A 75 -3.52 -1.66 13.63
C PHE A 75 -4.91 -1.63 14.29
N ALA A 76 -5.70 -0.59 14.03
CA ALA A 76 -7.06 -0.51 14.55
C ALA A 76 -7.94 -1.64 14.00
N PHE A 77 -7.92 -1.87 12.69
CA PHE A 77 -8.69 -2.96 12.09
C PHE A 77 -8.18 -4.36 12.49
N GLU A 78 -6.87 -4.55 12.68
CA GLU A 78 -6.30 -5.78 13.23
C GLU A 78 -6.84 -6.07 14.63
N ARG A 79 -6.91 -5.07 15.51
CA ARG A 79 -7.51 -5.24 16.85
C ARG A 79 -8.99 -5.60 16.76
N CYS A 80 -9.76 -4.94 15.89
CA CYS A 80 -11.15 -5.30 15.63
C CYS A 80 -11.26 -6.79 15.21
N LEU A 81 -10.45 -7.23 14.25
CA LEU A 81 -10.50 -8.58 13.71
C LEU A 81 -9.90 -9.65 14.63
N ALA A 82 -9.02 -9.26 15.55
CA ALA A 82 -8.51 -10.15 16.60
C ALA A 82 -9.63 -10.53 17.59
N VAL A 83 -10.54 -9.61 17.88
CA VAL A 83 -11.68 -9.84 18.77
C VAL A 83 -12.87 -10.44 18.03
N GLU A 84 -13.17 -9.94 16.82
CA GLU A 84 -14.25 -10.43 15.98
C GLU A 84 -13.73 -10.86 14.59
N PRO A 85 -13.20 -12.09 14.45
CA PRO A 85 -12.63 -12.57 13.19
C PRO A 85 -13.64 -12.67 12.03
N LYS A 86 -14.93 -12.47 12.26
CA LYS A 86 -15.96 -12.50 11.21
C LYS A 86 -16.66 -11.14 11.03
N ASN A 87 -16.11 -10.06 11.60
CA ASN A 87 -16.64 -8.73 11.45
C ASN A 87 -16.48 -8.25 9.99
N GLY A 88 -17.55 -8.39 9.21
CA GLY A 88 -17.59 -8.01 7.79
C GLY A 88 -17.18 -6.56 7.55
N PRO A 89 -17.74 -5.57 8.28
CA PRO A 89 -17.32 -4.18 8.18
C PRO A 89 -15.80 -3.98 8.37
N CYS A 90 -15.20 -4.52 9.43
CA CYS A 90 -13.76 -4.41 9.66
C CYS A 90 -12.93 -5.09 8.56
N ARG A 91 -13.35 -6.25 8.03
CA ARG A 91 -12.65 -6.91 6.91
C ARG A 91 -12.70 -6.10 5.62
N VAL A 92 -13.85 -5.51 5.29
CA VAL A 92 -13.99 -4.64 4.11
C VAL A 92 -13.10 -3.41 4.24
N GLN A 93 -13.06 -2.78 5.41
CA GLN A 93 -12.19 -1.63 5.62
C GLN A 93 -10.71 -2.02 5.67
N MET A 94 -10.35 -3.17 6.24
CA MET A 94 -8.99 -3.72 6.17
C MET A 94 -8.53 -3.93 4.73
N ALA A 95 -9.41 -4.46 3.86
CA ALA A 95 -9.13 -4.58 2.43
C ALA A 95 -8.91 -3.22 1.76
N ARG A 96 -9.74 -2.22 2.10
CA ARG A 96 -9.56 -0.83 1.61
C ARG A 96 -8.26 -0.20 2.11
N THR A 97 -7.86 -0.48 3.34
CA THR A 97 -6.58 -0.06 3.92
C THR A 97 -5.40 -0.69 3.17
N HIS A 98 -5.43 -2.00 2.93
CA HIS A 98 -4.41 -2.68 2.11
C HIS A 98 -4.34 -2.13 0.68
N LEU A 99 -5.47 -1.81 0.06
CA LEU A 99 -5.51 -1.13 -1.23
C LEU A 99 -4.82 0.23 -1.20
N ALA A 100 -5.04 1.04 -0.15
CA ALA A 100 -4.37 2.32 0.04
C ALA A 100 -2.85 2.17 0.25
N LEU A 101 -2.41 1.03 0.78
CA LEU A 101 -0.99 0.66 0.93
C LEU A 101 -0.38 0.03 -0.34
N GLY A 102 -1.20 -0.29 -1.36
CA GLY A 102 -0.77 -1.00 -2.56
C GLY A 102 -0.60 -2.52 -2.38
N GLU A 103 -1.07 -3.06 -1.26
CA GLU A 103 -0.98 -4.47 -0.87
C GLU A 103 -2.16 -5.26 -1.44
N THR A 104 -2.18 -5.45 -2.76
CA THR A 104 -3.30 -6.06 -3.48
C THR A 104 -3.60 -7.50 -3.04
N ASP A 105 -2.58 -8.27 -2.69
CA ASP A 105 -2.73 -9.68 -2.27
C ASP A 105 -3.48 -9.78 -0.91
N ASN A 106 -3.09 -8.94 0.06
CA ASN A 106 -3.74 -8.87 1.36
C ASN A 106 -5.19 -8.36 1.23
N ALA A 107 -5.39 -7.32 0.41
CA ALA A 107 -6.73 -6.80 0.13
C ALA A 107 -7.66 -7.87 -0.46
N ARG A 108 -7.16 -8.67 -1.40
CA ARG A 108 -7.90 -9.78 -2.01
C ARG A 108 -8.29 -10.83 -0.98
N ALA A 109 -7.35 -11.26 -0.15
CA ALA A 109 -7.60 -12.27 0.88
C ALA A 109 -8.72 -11.85 1.84
N GLU A 110 -8.71 -10.60 2.31
CA GLU A 110 -9.76 -10.07 3.18
C GLU A 110 -11.15 -10.08 2.52
N LEU A 111 -11.24 -9.68 1.25
CA LEU A 111 -12.49 -9.65 0.48
C LEU A 111 -13.03 -11.05 0.20
N GLU A 112 -12.16 -12.02 -0.09
CA GLU A 112 -12.54 -13.42 -0.30
C GLU A 112 -13.13 -14.05 0.99
N VAL A 113 -12.57 -13.70 2.15
CA VAL A 113 -13.13 -14.12 3.44
C VAL A 113 -14.53 -13.55 3.65
N VAL A 114 -14.76 -12.27 3.33
CA VAL A 114 -16.10 -11.66 3.42
C VAL A 114 -17.09 -12.36 2.47
N GLN A 115 -16.66 -12.65 1.24
CA GLN A 115 -17.49 -13.32 0.24
C GLN A 115 -17.89 -14.74 0.66
N ALA A 116 -17.00 -15.48 1.34
CA ALA A 116 -17.24 -16.85 1.75
C ALA A 116 -18.41 -17.05 2.73
N TYR A 117 -18.84 -15.99 3.44
CA TYR A 117 -19.95 -16.07 4.39
C TYR A 117 -21.31 -15.65 3.80
N ASN A 118 -21.41 -15.48 2.48
CA ASN A 118 -22.64 -15.07 1.77
C ASN A 118 -23.28 -13.81 2.38
N PRO A 119 -22.59 -12.65 2.36
CA PRO A 119 -23.10 -11.43 2.98
C PRO A 119 -24.31 -10.89 2.19
N PRO A 120 -25.08 -9.93 2.74
CA PRO A 120 -26.20 -9.29 2.03
C PRO A 120 -25.81 -8.72 0.67
N ALA A 121 -26.77 -8.56 -0.23
CA ALA A 121 -26.52 -8.14 -1.62
C ALA A 121 -25.76 -6.81 -1.71
N GLU A 122 -26.05 -5.88 -0.80
CA GLU A 122 -25.41 -4.58 -0.70
C GLU A 122 -23.90 -4.74 -0.39
N VAL A 123 -23.56 -5.62 0.55
CA VAL A 123 -22.16 -5.91 0.90
C VAL A 123 -21.45 -6.66 -0.22
N GLN A 124 -22.13 -7.58 -0.92
CA GLN A 124 -21.56 -8.26 -2.08
C GLN A 124 -21.18 -7.27 -3.19
N GLN A 125 -22.01 -6.26 -3.44
CA GLN A 125 -21.70 -5.21 -4.42
C GLN A 125 -20.44 -4.43 -4.04
N ILE A 126 -20.32 -4.06 -2.76
CA ILE A 126 -19.12 -3.37 -2.25
C ILE A 126 -17.87 -4.24 -2.40
N VAL A 127 -17.95 -5.53 -2.04
CA VAL A 127 -16.84 -6.47 -2.18
C VAL A 127 -16.41 -6.62 -3.64
N ASN A 128 -17.37 -6.77 -4.56
CA ASN A 128 -17.08 -6.87 -5.99
C ASN A 128 -16.45 -5.59 -6.55
N GLN A 129 -16.88 -4.42 -6.08
CA GLN A 129 -16.27 -3.14 -6.44
C GLN A 129 -14.78 -3.11 -6.03
N TYR A 130 -14.47 -3.49 -4.79
CA TYR A 130 -13.08 -3.52 -4.32
C TYR A 130 -12.23 -4.59 -5.02
N LEU A 131 -12.77 -5.79 -5.29
CA LEU A 131 -12.08 -6.80 -6.09
C LEU A 131 -11.78 -6.32 -7.52
N GLY A 132 -12.67 -5.51 -8.10
CA GLY A 132 -12.43 -4.81 -9.37
C GLY A 132 -11.27 -3.82 -9.29
N ALA A 133 -11.18 -3.05 -8.20
CA ALA A 133 -10.07 -2.13 -7.94
C ALA A 133 -8.74 -2.89 -7.75
N VAL A 134 -8.73 -3.95 -6.95
CA VAL A 134 -7.58 -4.86 -6.78
C VAL A 134 -7.08 -5.35 -8.15
N THR A 135 -7.98 -5.92 -8.95
CA THR A 135 -7.64 -6.47 -10.28
C THR A 135 -7.09 -5.40 -11.23
N THR A 136 -7.59 -4.17 -11.12
CA THR A 136 -7.11 -3.04 -11.93
C THR A 136 -5.69 -2.64 -11.54
N LEU A 137 -5.42 -2.53 -10.24
CA LEU A 137 -4.08 -2.22 -9.72
C LEU A 137 -3.08 -3.32 -10.06
N GLU A 138 -3.44 -4.59 -9.89
CA GLU A 138 -2.59 -5.73 -10.28
C GLU A 138 -2.22 -5.67 -11.76
N LYS A 139 -3.17 -5.38 -12.66
CA LYS A 139 -2.90 -5.23 -14.10
C LYS A 139 -1.97 -4.06 -14.41
N GLN A 140 -2.11 -2.94 -13.69
CA GLN A 140 -1.21 -1.79 -13.85
C GLN A 140 0.20 -2.13 -13.38
N GLN A 141 0.33 -2.83 -12.24
CA GLN A 141 1.63 -3.28 -11.74
C GLN A 141 2.29 -4.31 -12.67
N GLN A 142 1.50 -5.20 -13.28
CA GLN A 142 2.00 -6.19 -14.24
C GLN A 142 2.42 -5.59 -15.59
N ARG A 143 1.90 -4.42 -15.98
CA ARG A 143 2.16 -3.80 -17.29
C ARG A 143 2.99 -2.54 -17.12
N ARG A 144 4.32 -2.68 -17.11
CA ARG A 144 5.23 -1.52 -17.10
C ARG A 144 5.80 -1.27 -18.49
N ILE A 145 5.43 -0.16 -19.12
CA ILE A 145 6.01 0.32 -20.38
C ILE A 145 7.00 1.43 -20.05
N THR A 146 8.25 1.30 -20.49
CA THR A 146 9.29 2.33 -20.39
C THR A 146 9.75 2.74 -21.78
N ALA A 147 9.86 4.04 -22.05
CA ALA A 147 10.45 4.57 -23.28
C ALA A 147 11.41 5.71 -22.94
N TYR A 148 12.54 5.79 -23.63
CA TYR A 148 13.52 6.84 -23.43
C TYR A 148 14.17 7.27 -24.75
N ALA A 149 14.62 8.53 -24.79
CA ALA A 149 15.48 9.08 -25.82
C ALA A 149 16.56 9.92 -25.12
N GLN A 150 17.81 9.75 -25.54
CA GLN A 150 18.98 10.44 -25.01
C GLN A 150 19.77 11.04 -26.17
N VAL A 151 20.09 12.33 -26.05
CA VAL A 151 20.97 13.04 -26.97
C VAL A 151 22.27 13.31 -26.23
N GLY A 152 23.39 13.00 -26.87
CA GLY A 152 24.73 13.24 -26.35
C GLY A 152 25.57 13.97 -27.40
N VAL A 153 26.41 14.88 -26.95
CA VAL A 153 27.49 15.47 -27.74
C VAL A 153 28.76 15.36 -26.90
N GLY A 154 29.87 15.04 -27.55
CA GLY A 154 31.13 14.82 -26.85
C GLY A 154 32.32 15.11 -27.73
N TYR A 155 33.47 15.28 -27.08
CA TYR A 155 34.75 15.44 -27.72
C TYR A 155 35.66 14.33 -27.19
N ASP A 156 36.17 13.50 -28.10
CA ASP A 156 37.22 12.56 -27.76
C ASP A 156 38.57 13.21 -28.02
N SER A 157 39.35 13.44 -26.97
CA SER A 157 40.78 13.75 -27.10
C SER A 157 41.53 12.44 -26.88
N ASN A 158 41.93 11.80 -27.97
CA ASN A 158 42.84 10.65 -27.90
C ASN A 158 44.18 11.12 -27.31
N ILE A 159 44.37 10.98 -25.99
CA ILE A 159 45.65 11.22 -25.33
C ILE A 159 46.60 10.13 -25.82
N ASN A 160 47.52 10.49 -26.72
CA ASN A 160 48.65 9.64 -27.03
C ASN A 160 49.48 9.48 -25.74
N SER A 161 49.36 8.33 -25.08
CA SER A 161 50.08 8.03 -23.83
C SER A 161 51.55 7.64 -24.06
N ALA A 162 52.09 7.92 -25.25
CA ALA A 162 53.51 7.73 -25.54
C ALA A 162 54.33 8.82 -24.80
N PRO A 163 55.34 8.46 -23.99
CA PRO A 163 56.30 9.43 -23.47
C PRO A 163 56.99 10.16 -24.64
N ASP A 164 57.31 11.45 -24.49
CA ASP A 164 58.02 12.24 -25.52
C ASP A 164 59.33 11.58 -26.02
N ASP A 165 59.92 10.71 -25.20
CA ASP A 165 61.12 9.94 -25.54
C ASP A 165 60.87 8.71 -26.42
N ALA A 166 59.63 8.27 -26.63
CA ALA A 166 59.32 7.14 -27.51
C ALA A 166 59.73 7.41 -28.97
N ASN A 167 59.68 8.67 -29.42
CA ASN A 167 60.20 9.07 -30.73
C ASN A 167 61.73 8.95 -30.83
N LYS A 168 62.46 9.04 -29.71
CA LYS A 168 63.92 8.85 -29.69
C LYS A 168 64.30 7.38 -29.78
N PHE A 169 63.52 6.49 -29.15
CA PHE A 169 63.73 5.04 -29.27
C PHE A 169 63.28 4.50 -30.64
N ALA A 170 62.22 5.05 -31.23
CA ALA A 170 61.74 4.66 -32.57
C ALA A 170 62.71 5.08 -33.69
N ALA A 171 63.46 6.17 -33.52
CA ALA A 171 64.50 6.62 -34.46
C ALA A 171 65.76 5.72 -34.46
N ALA A 172 65.98 4.94 -33.39
CA ALA A 172 67.14 4.06 -33.25
C ALA A 172 66.90 2.62 -33.74
N LEU A 173 65.65 2.27 -34.10
CA LEU A 173 65.29 0.95 -34.60
C LEU A 173 65.30 0.92 -36.14
N PRO A 174 65.72 -0.19 -36.78
CA PRO A 174 65.63 -0.35 -38.22
C PRO A 174 64.18 -0.17 -38.67
N GLN A 175 63.93 0.80 -39.56
CA GLN A 175 62.62 1.12 -40.08
C GLN A 175 62.07 -0.05 -40.92
N TYR A 176 61.32 -0.95 -40.27
CA TYR A 176 60.59 -2.01 -40.97
C TYR A 176 59.31 -1.41 -41.55
N LYS A 177 59.08 -1.60 -42.86
CA LYS A 177 57.85 -1.17 -43.56
C LYS A 177 56.63 -1.80 -42.88
N GLY A 178 55.95 -1.04 -42.02
CA GLY A 178 54.75 -1.51 -41.31
C GLY A 178 54.43 -0.76 -40.02
N PHE A 179 55.36 0.00 -39.44
CA PHE A 179 55.09 0.81 -38.25
C PHE A 179 54.53 2.19 -38.64
N THR A 180 53.24 2.44 -38.33
CA THR A 180 52.62 3.77 -38.44
C THR A 180 52.44 4.37 -37.05
N ASN A 181 52.92 5.60 -36.85
CA ASN A 181 52.75 6.33 -35.58
C ASN A 181 51.26 6.69 -35.41
N PRO A 182 50.61 6.39 -34.27
CA PRO A 182 49.22 6.79 -34.06
C PRO A 182 49.16 8.31 -33.90
N THR A 183 48.53 9.01 -34.84
CA THR A 183 48.24 10.44 -34.74
C THR A 183 46.99 10.63 -33.89
N ALA A 184 47.08 11.49 -32.87
CA ALA A 184 45.90 11.96 -32.15
C ALA A 184 44.97 12.68 -33.14
N ASN A 185 43.73 12.20 -33.23
CA ASN A 185 42.71 12.77 -34.09
C ASN A 185 41.59 13.28 -33.19
N ASP A 186 41.40 14.59 -33.16
CA ASP A 186 40.30 15.22 -32.44
C ASP A 186 39.01 14.93 -33.18
N SER A 187 38.09 14.23 -32.52
CA SER A 187 36.81 13.83 -33.12
C SER A 187 35.67 14.28 -32.22
N ALA A 188 34.92 15.27 -32.69
CA ALA A 188 33.63 15.61 -32.12
C ALA A 188 32.61 14.54 -32.54
N TYR A 189 31.76 14.11 -31.61
CA TYR A 189 30.69 13.17 -31.92
C TYR A 189 29.37 13.65 -31.34
N ALA A 190 28.29 13.23 -32.02
CA ALA A 190 26.93 13.36 -31.55
C ALA A 190 26.28 11.97 -31.54
N SER A 191 25.51 11.66 -30.51
CA SER A 191 24.81 10.40 -30.34
C SER A 191 23.33 10.63 -30.06
N LEU A 192 22.47 9.86 -30.71
CA LEU A 192 21.06 9.75 -30.37
C LEU A 192 20.79 8.29 -30.00
N ASN A 193 20.42 8.05 -28.74
CA ASN A 193 20.01 6.74 -28.26
C ASN A 193 18.51 6.79 -27.96
N ALA A 194 17.75 5.82 -28.45
CA ALA A 194 16.35 5.68 -28.08
C ALA A 194 16.02 4.21 -27.84
N GLY A 195 15.14 3.95 -26.88
CA GLY A 195 14.77 2.59 -26.51
C GLY A 195 13.37 2.53 -25.92
N SER A 196 12.75 1.36 -26.02
CA SER A 196 11.50 1.06 -25.33
C SER A 196 11.56 -0.35 -24.76
N GLY A 197 10.81 -0.59 -23.70
CA GLY A 197 10.72 -1.89 -23.03
C GLY A 197 9.33 -2.07 -22.43
N ILE A 198 8.81 -3.30 -22.53
CA ILE A 198 7.59 -3.73 -21.86
C ILE A 198 8.00 -4.83 -20.89
N VAL A 199 7.78 -4.62 -19.60
CA VAL A 199 7.94 -5.66 -18.59
C VAL A 199 6.57 -6.22 -18.28
N TYR A 200 6.45 -7.53 -18.41
CA TYR A 200 5.28 -8.30 -17.99
C TYR A 200 5.69 -9.27 -16.90
N LYS A 201 4.98 -9.27 -15.77
CA LYS A 201 5.17 -10.27 -14.72
C LYS A 201 4.34 -11.51 -15.11
N ALA A 202 5.02 -12.57 -15.54
CA ALA A 202 4.39 -13.87 -15.73
C ALA A 202 4.22 -14.54 -14.36
N ASN A 203 2.99 -14.97 -14.06
CA ASN A 203 2.68 -15.77 -12.88
C ASN A 203 3.14 -17.22 -13.05
#